data_AF-A0A561TVG3-F1
#
_entry.id   AF-A0A561TVG3-F1
#
_cell.length_a   1.000
_cell.length_b   1.000
_cell.length_c   1.000
_cell.angle_alpha   90.00
_cell.angle_beta   90.00
_cell.angle_gamma   90.00
#
_symmetry.space_group_name_H-M   'P 1'
#
loop_
_entity.id
_entity.type
_entity.pdbx_description
1 polymer ?
#
loop_
_entity_poly.entity_id
_entity_poly.type
_entity_poly.pdbx_seq_one_letter_code
_entity_poly.pdbx_strand_id
1 'polypeptide(L)'
;MAGLGCHSVGLNMEEAEGVNTDRAVPATEQAREFWRRTIAWSRQHRELTVREIDRLGGYLRAVRTAGPAAWDDTLIDPIPTVSATGDVVLLSPEFAGISAPAYDDFRAGNVLELTIGSMLDRAHHLRYVREFLAGLDECETRCQFFGFCRGAQAGNRYFENGRLDTTETNYCRVSGQALVTALSDTVREERAA
;
A
#
# COMPACT_ATOMS: atom_id res chain seq x y z
N MET A 1 -11.35 -15.96 -13.20
CA MET A 1 -11.73 -15.46 -11.85
C MET A 1 -13.19 -15.76 -11.50
N ALA A 2 -14.14 -15.79 -12.45
CA ALA A 2 -15.58 -15.98 -12.17
C ALA A 2 -15.97 -17.26 -11.38
N GLY A 3 -15.17 -18.33 -11.44
CA GLY A 3 -15.44 -19.58 -10.71
C GLY A 3 -15.09 -19.58 -9.22
N LEU A 4 -14.59 -18.47 -8.65
CA LEU A 4 -14.15 -18.40 -7.25
C LEU A 4 -15.30 -18.38 -6.23
N GLY A 5 -16.54 -18.09 -6.65
CA GLY A 5 -17.70 -18.06 -5.77
C GLY A 5 -17.73 -16.87 -4.79
N CYS A 6 -16.93 -15.83 -5.02
CA CYS A 6 -16.90 -14.61 -4.21
C CYS A 6 -17.52 -13.41 -4.96
N HIS A 7 -17.93 -12.39 -4.21
CA HIS A 7 -18.42 -11.12 -4.76
C HIS A 7 -17.29 -10.12 -5.05
N SER A 8 -16.16 -10.27 -4.37
CA SER A 8 -14.99 -9.42 -4.52
C SER A 8 -13.72 -10.25 -4.45
N VAL A 9 -12.72 -9.85 -5.23
CA VAL A 9 -11.37 -10.42 -5.24
C VAL A 9 -10.34 -9.30 -5.09
N GLY A 10 -9.35 -9.49 -4.21
CA GLY A 10 -8.16 -8.66 -4.13
C GLY A 10 -6.98 -9.36 -4.80
N LEU A 11 -6.23 -8.61 -5.60
CA LEU A 11 -5.06 -9.12 -6.30
C LEU A 11 -3.81 -8.47 -5.71
N ASN A 12 -3.00 -9.26 -5.01
CA ASN A 12 -1.69 -8.83 -4.53
C ASN A 12 -0.63 -9.26 -5.55
N MET A 13 0.26 -8.34 -5.90
CA MET A 13 1.42 -8.63 -6.75
C MET A 13 2.52 -9.23 -5.87
N GLU A 14 3.30 -10.15 -6.43
CA GLU A 14 4.43 -10.75 -5.71
C GLU A 14 5.42 -9.65 -5.27
N GLU A 15 5.81 -9.70 -4.00
CA GLU A 15 6.61 -8.67 -3.32
C GLU A 15 7.74 -9.28 -2.50
N ALA A 16 8.85 -8.55 -2.35
CA ALA A 16 9.95 -8.94 -1.48
C ALA A 16 9.65 -8.43 -0.06
N GLU A 17 9.10 -9.30 0.78
CA GLU A 17 8.63 -8.94 2.13
C GLU A 17 8.86 -10.06 3.13
N GLY A 18 9.22 -9.71 4.37
CA GLY A 18 9.41 -10.66 5.46
C GLY A 18 10.45 -11.74 5.09
N VAL A 19 10.00 -12.99 5.06
CA VAL A 19 10.84 -14.16 4.70
C VAL A 19 10.93 -14.40 3.19
N ASN A 20 10.17 -13.67 2.38
CA ASN A 20 10.14 -13.83 0.93
C ASN A 20 11.22 -12.98 0.25
N THR A 21 12.44 -13.50 0.18
CA THR A 21 13.61 -12.76 -0.33
C THR A 21 14.14 -13.25 -1.68
N ASP A 22 13.79 -14.47 -2.09
CA ASP A 22 14.38 -15.13 -3.26
C ASP A 22 13.46 -15.19 -4.49
N ARG A 23 12.19 -14.78 -4.37
CA ARG A 23 11.24 -14.87 -5.48
C ARG A 23 11.38 -13.71 -6.45
N ALA A 24 11.23 -14.03 -7.73
CA ALA A 24 11.25 -13.02 -8.78
C ALA A 24 10.02 -12.11 -8.67
N VAL A 25 10.26 -10.82 -8.42
CA VAL A 25 9.21 -9.81 -8.41
C VAL A 25 8.90 -9.33 -9.84
N PRO A 26 7.64 -8.95 -10.15
CA PRO A 26 7.26 -8.53 -11.49
C PRO A 26 7.96 -7.23 -11.91
N ALA A 27 8.37 -7.16 -13.17
CA ALA A 27 8.78 -5.89 -13.78
C ALA A 27 7.55 -4.99 -14.02
N THR A 28 7.76 -3.68 -14.06
CA THR A 28 6.68 -2.69 -14.25
C THR A 28 5.86 -2.93 -15.52
N GLU A 29 6.49 -3.28 -16.64
CA GLU A 29 5.75 -3.57 -17.88
C GLU A 29 4.90 -4.86 -17.78
N GLN A 30 5.38 -5.87 -17.06
CA GLN A 30 4.59 -7.08 -16.80
C GLN A 30 3.38 -6.76 -15.94
N ALA A 31 3.56 -5.92 -14.91
CA ALA A 31 2.47 -5.45 -14.07
C ALA A 31 1.46 -4.59 -14.85
N ARG A 32 1.93 -3.69 -15.72
CA ARG A 32 1.08 -2.86 -16.57
C ARG A 32 0.23 -3.70 -17.51
N GLU A 33 0.82 -4.69 -18.17
CA GLU A 33 0.06 -5.62 -19.03
C GLU A 33 -0.91 -6.48 -18.22
N PHE A 34 -0.51 -6.92 -17.03
CA PHE A 34 -1.42 -7.62 -16.11
C PHE A 34 -2.64 -6.76 -15.78
N TRP A 35 -2.46 -5.52 -15.33
CA TRP A 35 -3.56 -4.63 -14.99
C TRP A 35 -4.44 -4.29 -16.19
N ARG A 36 -3.85 -4.08 -17.37
CA ARG A 36 -4.61 -3.84 -18.61
C ARG A 36 -5.57 -4.99 -18.92
N ARG A 37 -5.07 -6.23 -18.86
CA ARG A 37 -5.90 -7.44 -19.07
C ARG A 37 -6.96 -7.60 -17.96
N THR A 38 -6.61 -7.31 -16.71
CA THR A 38 -7.53 -7.38 -15.58
C THR A 38 -8.67 -6.36 -15.72
N ILE A 39 -8.37 -5.13 -16.17
CA ILE A 39 -9.36 -4.10 -16.47
C ILE A 39 -10.27 -4.52 -17.62
N ALA A 40 -9.71 -5.04 -18.71
CA ALA A 40 -10.50 -5.56 -19.83
C ALA A 40 -11.43 -6.72 -19.38
N TRP A 41 -10.91 -7.62 -18.54
CA TRP A 41 -11.67 -8.74 -18.00
C TRP A 41 -12.81 -8.28 -17.09
N SER A 42 -12.56 -7.35 -16.15
CA SER A 42 -13.57 -6.89 -15.19
C SER A 42 -14.73 -6.16 -15.86
N ARG A 43 -14.49 -5.51 -17.00
CA ARG A 43 -15.55 -4.88 -17.80
C ARG A 43 -16.53 -5.87 -18.41
N GLN A 44 -16.05 -7.07 -18.74
CA GLN A 44 -16.85 -8.17 -19.28
C GLN A 44 -17.53 -9.01 -18.18
N HIS A 45 -17.04 -8.91 -16.93
CA HIS A 45 -17.47 -9.72 -15.79
C HIS A 45 -17.85 -8.84 -14.61
N ARG A 46 -19.03 -8.19 -14.72
CA ARG A 46 -19.50 -7.17 -13.77
C ARG A 46 -20.06 -7.76 -12.47
N GLU A 47 -20.23 -9.07 -12.42
CA GLU A 47 -20.66 -9.84 -11.26
C GLU A 47 -19.57 -9.99 -10.19
N LEU A 48 -18.30 -9.79 -10.55
CA LEU A 48 -17.16 -9.88 -9.64
C LEU A 48 -16.43 -8.53 -9.56
N THR A 49 -16.35 -7.97 -8.35
CA THR A 49 -15.58 -6.75 -8.10
C THR A 49 -14.10 -7.09 -7.93
N VAL A 50 -13.23 -6.41 -8.69
CA VAL A 50 -11.78 -6.42 -8.43
C VAL A 50 -11.46 -5.24 -7.51
N ARG A 51 -11.00 -5.52 -6.29
CA ARG A 51 -10.76 -4.54 -5.21
C ARG A 51 -9.92 -3.35 -5.68
N GLU A 52 -8.84 -3.60 -6.39
CA GLU A 52 -7.90 -2.57 -6.85
C GLU A 52 -8.53 -1.62 -7.88
N ILE A 53 -9.32 -2.18 -8.80
CA ILE A 53 -10.03 -1.41 -9.82
C ILE A 53 -11.16 -0.59 -9.18
N ASP A 54 -11.90 -1.17 -8.23
CA ASP A 54 -12.96 -0.44 -7.54
C ASP A 54 -12.41 0.68 -6.65
N ARG A 55 -11.29 0.46 -5.95
CA ARG A 55 -10.57 1.51 -5.20
C ARG A 55 -10.17 2.68 -6.10
N LEU A 56 -9.55 2.38 -7.25
CA LEU A 56 -9.19 3.41 -8.23
C LEU A 56 -10.43 4.12 -8.78
N GLY A 57 -11.51 3.38 -9.07
CA GLY A 57 -12.78 3.96 -9.49
C GLY A 57 -13.40 4.88 -8.43
N GLY A 58 -13.33 4.49 -7.15
CA GLY A 58 -13.76 5.29 -6.01
C GLY A 58 -12.98 6.60 -5.90
N TYR A 59 -11.65 6.53 -6.04
CA TYR A 59 -10.78 7.69 -6.12
C TYR A 59 -11.20 8.65 -7.23
N LEU A 60 -11.29 8.16 -8.46
CA LEU A 60 -11.66 8.99 -9.61
C LEU A 60 -13.06 9.61 -9.46
N ARG A 61 -14.03 8.89 -8.89
CA ARG A 61 -15.36 9.42 -8.61
C ARG A 61 -15.31 10.57 -7.62
N ALA A 62 -14.64 10.38 -6.48
CA ALA A 62 -14.60 11.40 -5.44
C ALA A 62 -13.81 12.65 -5.86
N VAL A 63 -12.69 12.49 -6.57
CA VAL A 63 -11.98 13.63 -7.19
C VAL A 63 -12.89 14.39 -8.16
N ARG A 64 -13.72 13.68 -8.94
CA ARG A 64 -14.65 14.32 -9.89
C ARG A 64 -15.79 15.06 -9.19
N THR A 65 -16.30 14.56 -8.06
CA THR A 65 -17.47 15.14 -7.39
C THR A 65 -17.14 16.23 -6.38
N ALA A 66 -16.04 16.07 -5.65
CA ALA A 66 -15.69 16.91 -4.51
C ALA A 66 -14.29 17.56 -4.63
N GLY A 67 -13.62 17.36 -5.77
CA GLY A 67 -12.29 17.91 -6.04
C GLY A 67 -11.16 17.09 -5.42
N PRO A 68 -9.89 17.45 -5.70
CA PRO A 68 -8.72 16.74 -5.19
C PRO A 68 -8.66 16.69 -3.65
N ALA A 69 -9.13 17.76 -2.99
CA ALA A 69 -9.11 17.89 -1.53
C ALA A 69 -10.03 16.89 -0.81
N ALA A 70 -10.99 16.28 -1.49
CA ALA A 70 -11.88 15.28 -0.90
C ALA A 70 -11.18 13.98 -0.49
N TRP A 71 -9.94 13.80 -0.93
CA TRP A 71 -9.08 12.66 -0.56
C TRP A 71 -8.01 13.00 0.47
N ASP A 72 -7.88 14.28 0.85
CA ASP A 72 -6.81 14.74 1.75
C ASP A 72 -7.05 14.35 3.21
N ASP A 73 -8.32 14.17 3.62
CA ASP A 73 -8.71 13.75 4.98
C ASP A 73 -8.50 12.25 5.24
N THR A 74 -7.89 11.51 4.30
CA THR A 74 -7.65 10.08 4.47
C THR A 74 -6.57 9.87 5.53
N LEU A 75 -6.99 9.41 6.71
CA LEU A 75 -6.08 9.03 7.79
C LEU A 75 -5.36 7.73 7.48
N ILE A 76 -4.08 7.67 7.87
CA ILE A 76 -3.29 6.44 7.82
C ILE A 76 -3.64 5.63 9.07
N ASP A 77 -4.06 4.38 8.86
CA ASP A 77 -4.21 3.42 9.95
C ASP A 77 -2.82 3.06 10.48
N PRO A 78 -2.53 3.25 11.78
CA PRO A 78 -1.26 2.85 12.37
C PRO A 78 -1.11 1.34 12.56
N ILE A 79 -2.14 0.52 12.26
CA ILE A 79 -2.15 -0.95 12.28
C ILE A 79 -1.41 -1.53 13.50
N PRO A 80 -1.89 -1.27 14.73
CA PRO A 80 -1.27 -1.82 15.92
C PRO A 80 -1.39 -3.35 15.90
N THR A 81 -0.25 -4.03 15.79
CA THR A 81 -0.17 -5.49 15.72
C THR A 81 0.40 -6.02 17.02
N VAL A 82 -0.35 -6.89 17.69
CA VAL A 82 0.00 -7.46 19.00
C VAL A 82 0.55 -8.87 18.80
N SER A 83 1.78 -9.10 19.23
CA SER A 83 2.42 -10.42 19.25
C SER A 83 1.88 -11.29 20.39
N ALA A 84 2.22 -12.59 20.36
CA ALA A 84 1.82 -13.53 21.42
C ALA A 84 2.41 -13.20 22.80
N THR A 85 3.54 -12.47 22.87
CA THR A 85 4.17 -11.98 24.11
C THR A 85 3.60 -10.64 24.59
N GLY A 86 2.67 -10.05 23.82
CA GLY A 86 2.07 -8.76 24.11
C GLY A 86 2.82 -7.56 23.54
N ASP A 87 3.98 -7.76 22.88
CA ASP A 87 4.70 -6.67 22.22
C ASP A 87 3.86 -6.13 21.05
N VAL A 88 3.84 -4.81 20.91
CA VAL A 88 3.09 -4.10 19.87
C VAL A 88 4.05 -3.47 18.88
N VAL A 89 3.84 -3.74 17.59
CA VAL A 89 4.45 -3.00 16.48
C VAL A 89 3.39 -2.17 15.76
N LEU A 90 3.83 -1.16 15.01
CA LEU A 90 2.94 -0.26 14.25
C LEU A 90 3.32 -0.27 12.76
N LEU A 91 2.43 0.27 11.93
CA LEU A 91 2.54 0.55 10.49
C LEU A 91 2.53 -0.68 9.57
N SER A 92 3.03 -1.83 10.03
CA SER A 92 3.05 -3.07 9.26
C SER A 92 3.07 -4.27 10.20
N PRO A 93 2.13 -5.23 10.09
CA PRO A 93 2.13 -6.46 10.87
C PRO A 93 3.43 -7.28 10.71
N GLU A 94 4.06 -7.20 9.55
CA GLU A 94 5.25 -7.96 9.18
C GLU A 94 6.46 -7.58 10.05
N PHE A 95 6.47 -6.38 10.62
CA PHE A 95 7.48 -5.97 11.60
C PHE A 95 7.48 -6.82 12.87
N ALA A 96 6.35 -7.44 13.24
CA ALA A 96 6.29 -8.34 14.38
C ALA A 96 7.08 -9.65 14.16
N GLY A 97 7.42 -9.97 12.91
CA GLY A 97 8.11 -11.20 12.51
C GLY A 97 9.61 -11.07 12.31
N ILE A 98 10.21 -9.90 12.54
CA ILE A 98 11.63 -9.63 12.22
C ILE A 98 12.36 -8.94 13.37
N SER A 99 13.69 -9.01 13.33
CA SER A 99 14.57 -8.24 14.22
C SER A 99 15.28 -7.14 13.45
N ALA A 100 15.29 -5.94 14.02
CA ALA A 100 15.97 -4.76 13.50
C ALA A 100 16.45 -3.90 14.69
N PRO A 101 17.64 -4.19 15.25
CA PRO A 101 18.14 -3.49 16.44
C PRO A 101 18.23 -1.97 16.28
N ALA A 102 18.42 -1.48 15.04
CA ALA A 102 18.44 -0.05 14.73
C ALA A 102 17.10 0.67 14.97
N TYR A 103 16.01 -0.09 15.09
CA TYR A 103 14.63 0.36 15.30
C TYR A 103 13.99 -0.23 16.57
N ASP A 104 14.78 -0.79 17.49
CA ASP A 104 14.28 -1.49 18.69
C ASP A 104 13.26 -2.60 18.32
N ASP A 105 13.60 -3.37 17.28
CA ASP A 105 12.74 -4.42 16.72
C ASP A 105 11.30 -3.94 16.40
N PHE A 106 11.18 -2.66 16.01
CA PHE A 106 9.92 -1.98 15.71
C PHE A 106 8.91 -1.94 16.87
N ARG A 107 9.36 -2.20 18.10
CA ARG A 107 8.50 -2.23 19.27
C ARG A 107 8.04 -0.82 19.64
N ALA A 108 6.73 -0.64 19.70
CA ALA A 108 6.08 0.57 20.23
C ALA A 108 5.81 0.46 21.74
N GLY A 109 5.67 -0.76 22.27
CA GLY A 109 5.39 -1.03 23.67
C GLY A 109 4.95 -2.48 23.89
N ASN A 110 4.42 -2.77 25.09
CA ASN A 110 3.79 -4.06 25.39
C ASN A 110 2.43 -3.85 26.07
N VAL A 111 1.39 -4.56 25.62
CA VAL A 111 0.01 -4.39 26.09
C VAL A 111 -0.21 -4.80 27.55
N LEU A 112 0.73 -5.55 28.13
CA LEU A 112 0.72 -5.92 29.55
C LEU A 112 1.14 -4.75 30.45
N GLU A 113 1.79 -3.72 29.89
CA GLU A 113 2.33 -2.56 30.62
C GLU A 113 1.64 -1.25 30.25
N LEU A 114 1.19 -1.12 29.00
CA LEU A 114 0.70 0.12 28.41
C LEU A 114 -0.58 -0.13 27.61
N THR A 115 -1.47 0.87 27.53
CA THR A 115 -2.60 0.81 26.59
C THR A 115 -2.13 1.12 25.18
N ILE A 116 -2.79 0.55 24.16
CA ILE A 116 -2.49 0.86 22.74
C ILE A 116 -2.62 2.37 22.48
N GLY A 117 -3.63 3.03 23.04
CA GLY A 117 -3.78 4.50 22.94
C GLY A 117 -2.54 5.25 23.43
N SER A 118 -2.00 4.88 24.61
CA SER A 118 -0.78 5.52 25.15
C SER A 118 0.49 5.25 24.32
N MET A 119 0.52 4.15 23.55
CA MET A 119 1.60 3.88 22.60
C MET A 119 1.44 4.75 21.36
N LEU A 120 0.22 4.87 20.83
CA LEU A 120 -0.10 5.71 19.68
C LEU A 120 0.19 7.20 19.96
N ASP A 121 -0.18 7.71 21.13
CA ASP A 121 0.10 9.08 21.56
C ASP A 121 1.60 9.41 21.52
N ARG A 122 2.46 8.41 21.72
CA ARG A 122 3.92 8.54 21.73
C ARG A 122 4.59 7.97 20.49
N ALA A 123 3.84 7.49 19.50
CA ALA A 123 4.38 6.81 18.33
C ALA A 123 5.33 7.70 17.51
N HIS A 124 5.11 9.02 17.49
CA HIS A 124 6.00 9.99 16.86
C HIS A 124 7.41 10.05 17.47
N HIS A 125 7.63 9.50 18.65
CA HIS A 125 8.96 9.33 19.24
C HIS A 125 9.71 8.08 18.76
N LEU A 126 9.03 7.16 18.07
CA LEU A 126 9.64 5.97 17.50
C LEU A 126 10.40 6.35 16.23
N ARG A 127 11.64 5.87 16.11
CA ARG A 127 12.51 6.23 14.98
C ARG A 127 11.90 5.85 13.64
N TYR A 128 11.40 4.61 13.52
CA TYR A 128 10.83 4.11 12.27
C TYR A 128 9.56 4.87 11.87
N VAL A 129 8.75 5.31 12.84
CA VAL A 129 7.57 6.15 12.58
C VAL A 129 7.98 7.52 12.04
N ARG A 130 9.00 8.16 12.62
CA ARG A 130 9.51 9.44 12.08
C ARG A 130 10.07 9.29 10.66
N GLU A 131 10.85 8.25 10.41
CA GLU A 131 11.37 7.98 9.06
C GLU A 131 10.22 7.74 8.08
N PHE A 132 9.21 6.95 8.45
CA PHE A 132 8.04 6.71 7.63
C PHE A 132 7.29 8.01 7.28
N LEU A 133 7.02 8.86 8.28
CA LEU A 133 6.38 10.16 8.07
C LEU A 133 7.20 11.06 7.13
N ALA A 134 8.53 11.16 7.33
CA ALA A 134 9.39 11.93 6.44
C ALA A 134 9.36 11.43 4.98
N GLY A 135 9.32 10.11 4.77
CA GLY A 135 9.17 9.56 3.43
C GLY A 135 7.75 9.73 2.85
N LEU A 136 6.72 9.90 3.68
CA LEU A 136 5.38 10.27 3.20
C LEU A 136 5.36 11.70 2.71
N ASP A 137 5.96 12.64 3.45
CA ASP A 137 6.09 14.05 3.05
C ASP A 137 6.80 14.18 1.69
N GLU A 138 7.85 13.38 1.48
CA GLU A 138 8.58 13.35 0.20
C GLU A 138 7.74 12.72 -0.93
N CYS A 139 6.96 11.67 -0.64
CA CYS A 139 6.01 11.12 -1.61
C CYS A 139 4.95 12.15 -2.00
N GLU A 140 4.37 12.88 -1.04
CA GLU A 140 3.38 13.92 -1.28
C GLU A 140 3.93 15.03 -2.17
N THR A 141 5.17 15.44 -1.91
CA THR A 141 5.81 16.54 -2.64
C THR A 141 6.16 16.18 -4.09
N ARG A 142 6.51 14.91 -4.38
CA ARG A 142 7.17 14.55 -5.64
C ARG A 142 6.48 13.47 -6.47
N CYS A 143 5.63 12.64 -5.87
CA CYS A 143 5.02 11.52 -6.57
C CYS A 143 3.69 11.91 -7.22
N GLN A 144 3.63 11.88 -8.56
CA GLN A 144 2.40 12.15 -9.32
C GLN A 144 1.23 11.20 -9.02
N PHE A 145 1.52 10.05 -8.38
CA PHE A 145 0.52 9.04 -8.00
C PHE A 145 0.06 9.16 -6.54
N PHE A 146 0.62 10.11 -5.77
CA PHE A 146 0.34 10.24 -4.33
C PHE A 146 -1.14 10.44 -4.04
N GLY A 147 -1.85 11.22 -4.85
CA GLY A 147 -3.29 11.45 -4.67
C GLY A 147 -4.12 10.16 -4.59
N PHE A 148 -3.72 9.11 -5.32
CA PHE A 148 -4.35 7.79 -5.27
C PHE A 148 -3.74 6.88 -4.19
N CYS A 149 -2.41 6.75 -4.17
CA CYS A 149 -1.73 5.73 -3.36
C CYS A 149 -1.57 6.13 -1.88
N ARG A 150 -1.45 7.43 -1.58
CA ARG A 150 -1.20 8.02 -0.26
C ARG A 150 0.01 7.46 0.51
N GLY A 151 0.89 6.71 -0.16
CA GLY A 151 2.22 6.31 0.31
C GLY A 151 2.29 5.36 1.51
N ALA A 152 1.15 4.86 2.02
CA ALA A 152 1.02 4.16 3.29
C ALA A 152 1.49 2.68 3.28
N GLN A 153 2.73 2.42 2.86
CA GLN A 153 3.31 1.08 2.72
C GLN A 153 4.65 0.97 3.45
N ALA A 154 4.60 0.92 4.79
CA ALA A 154 5.81 0.93 5.63
C ALA A 154 6.65 -0.35 5.48
N GLY A 155 5.98 -1.51 5.44
CA GLY A 155 6.63 -2.82 5.26
C GLY A 155 7.48 -2.84 4.00
N ASN A 156 6.87 -2.62 2.83
CA ASN A 156 7.59 -2.63 1.55
C ASN A 156 8.77 -1.65 1.51
N ARG A 157 8.66 -0.46 2.10
CA ARG A 157 9.80 0.48 2.16
C ARG A 157 10.97 -0.13 2.92
N TYR A 158 10.71 -0.69 4.09
CA TYR A 158 11.76 -1.31 4.89
C TYR A 158 12.31 -2.57 4.22
N PHE A 159 11.48 -3.49 3.74
CA PHE A 159 11.95 -4.75 3.18
C PHE A 159 12.69 -4.58 1.85
N GLU A 160 12.30 -3.62 1.03
CA GLU A 160 12.94 -3.38 -0.26
C GLU A 160 14.14 -2.45 -0.17
N ASN A 161 14.11 -1.44 0.70
CA ASN A 161 15.13 -0.40 0.76
C ASN A 161 15.94 -0.35 2.07
N GLY A 162 15.55 -1.13 3.09
CA GLY A 162 16.17 -1.14 4.41
C GLY A 162 15.87 0.09 5.29
N ARG A 163 15.04 1.02 4.81
CA ARG A 163 14.71 2.31 5.45
C ARG A 163 13.27 2.71 5.17
N LEU A 164 12.68 3.55 6.03
CA LEU A 164 11.28 3.94 5.91
C LEU A 164 11.07 5.35 5.31
N ASP A 165 12.12 6.15 5.22
CA ASP A 165 12.08 7.51 4.64
C ASP A 165 12.33 7.55 3.11
N THR A 166 12.27 6.40 2.47
CA THR A 166 12.37 6.24 1.01
C THR A 166 10.98 6.36 0.36
N THR A 167 10.92 6.81 -0.90
CA THR A 167 9.64 7.10 -1.57
C THR A 167 9.16 6.06 -2.58
N GLU A 168 10.07 5.35 -3.23
CA GLU A 168 9.71 4.37 -4.28
C GLU A 168 10.15 2.96 -3.89
N THR A 169 9.24 2.02 -4.12
CA THR A 169 9.43 0.58 -3.99
C THR A 169 8.96 -0.11 -5.27
N ASN A 170 9.42 -1.33 -5.51
CA ASN A 170 8.84 -2.16 -6.55
C ASN A 170 7.35 -2.41 -6.30
N TYR A 171 6.92 -2.66 -5.05
CA TYR A 171 5.50 -2.79 -4.73
C TYR A 171 4.69 -1.57 -5.23
N CYS A 172 5.14 -0.34 -4.95
CA CYS A 172 4.39 0.83 -5.39
C CYS A 172 4.34 0.94 -6.92
N ARG A 173 5.44 0.59 -7.60
CA ARG A 173 5.52 0.58 -9.08
C ARG A 173 4.55 -0.42 -9.69
N VAL A 174 4.47 -1.64 -9.17
CA VAL A 174 3.68 -2.72 -9.77
C VAL A 174 2.22 -2.72 -9.34
N SER A 175 1.91 -2.36 -8.09
CA SER A 175 0.55 -2.43 -7.55
C SER A 175 -0.24 -1.14 -7.76
N GLY A 176 0.43 0.02 -7.65
CA GLY A 176 -0.20 1.34 -7.74
C GLY A 176 0.03 2.02 -9.09
N GLN A 177 1.29 2.35 -9.39
CA GLN A 177 1.64 3.15 -10.57
C GLN A 177 1.21 2.44 -11.86
N ALA A 178 1.58 1.17 -12.03
CA ALA A 178 1.23 0.38 -13.20
C ALA A 178 -0.29 0.24 -13.42
N LEU A 179 -1.08 0.17 -12.35
CA LEU A 179 -2.55 0.13 -12.44
C LEU A 179 -3.11 1.45 -12.99
N VAL A 180 -2.67 2.59 -12.45
CA VAL A 180 -3.10 3.92 -12.92
C VAL A 180 -2.68 4.15 -14.37
N THR A 181 -1.46 3.75 -14.73
CA THR A 181 -0.96 3.83 -16.10
C THR A 181 -1.78 2.95 -17.05
N ALA A 182 -2.02 1.68 -16.70
CA ALA A 182 -2.81 0.75 -17.52
C ALA A 182 -4.24 1.24 -17.77
N LEU A 183 -4.89 1.86 -16.76
CA LEU A 183 -6.19 2.50 -16.96
C LEU A 183 -6.09 3.68 -17.94
N SER A 184 -5.08 4.53 -17.79
CA SER A 184 -4.86 5.69 -18.66
C SER A 184 -4.63 5.28 -20.11
N ASP A 185 -3.90 4.20 -20.34
CA ASP A 185 -3.67 3.64 -21.68
C ASP A 185 -4.96 3.11 -22.30
N THR A 186 -5.73 2.34 -21.54
CA THR A 186 -7.02 1.80 -21.97
C THR A 186 -7.95 2.92 -22.44
N VAL A 187 -8.03 4.02 -21.68
CA VAL A 187 -8.86 5.18 -22.05
C VAL A 187 -8.36 5.89 -23.31
N ARG A 188 -7.04 5.94 -23.54
CA ARG A 188 -6.46 6.55 -24.74
C ARG A 188 -6.73 5.73 -25.99
N GLU A 189 -6.57 4.41 -25.90
CA GLU A 189 -6.86 3.47 -26.99
C GLU A 189 -8.33 3.56 -27.42
N GLU A 190 -9.26 3.67 -26.46
CA GLU A 190 -10.69 3.83 -26.74
C GLU A 190 -11.06 5.14 -27.42
N ARG A 191 -10.34 6.23 -27.13
CA ARG A 191 -10.59 7.53 -27.77
C ARG A 191 -10.00 7.60 -29.18
N ALA A 192 -9.07 6.71 -29.51
CA ALA A 192 -8.42 6.65 -30.81
C ALA A 192 -9.13 5.70 -31.79
N ALA A 193 -10.01 4.82 -31.30
CA ALA A 193 -10.84 3.90 -32.08
C ALA A 193 -12.18 4.54 -32.48
#